data_AF-A0A024UQM2-F1
#
_entry.id   AF-A0A024UQM2-F1
#
_cell.length_a   1.000
_cell.length_b   1.000
_cell.length_c   1.000
_cell.angle_alpha   90.00
_cell.angle_beta   90.00
_cell.angle_gamma   90.00
#
_symmetry.space_group_name_H-M   'P 1'
#
loop_
_entity.id
_entity.type
_entity.pdbx_description
1 polymer ?
#
loop_
_entity_poly.entity_id
_entity_poly.type
_entity_poly.pdbx_seq_one_letter_code
_entity_poly.pdbx_strand_id
1 'polypeptide(L)'
;METRSCPSMNELRGIARVMGMKYFRHLSKLELHQALQRQLHQVERAQARADSPKSKGKDTKGRGTRRFWWRKSKKKKGNATGKAEPQMLNTLDPIMLTELGPHTFHFVRPNGMVVVYNVDTLVQYILATGSFAEPETRIPFSDEVLKQLDSAATAAGFKFASVVAAQQQKGKFEQEKIKRDGLLGLERCTGEVVTEMLHIIEDDDAEEGEMRLVMDVFPSFADMFGQLKSNDPEYAAQCHKHYMEYLRGPPNRPTVDASGLFDVVLDFMKQVAAQRSSSRYGA
;
A
#
# COMPACT_ATOMS: atom_id res chain seq x y z
N MET A 1 -37.21 17.31 -24.77
CA MET A 1 -36.41 16.47 -23.85
C MET A 1 -35.32 17.36 -23.29
N GLU A 2 -35.44 17.79 -22.03
CA GLU A 2 -34.41 18.61 -21.38
C GLU A 2 -33.20 17.72 -21.07
N THR A 3 -32.12 17.91 -21.83
CA THR A 3 -30.81 17.33 -21.50
C THR A 3 -30.33 18.00 -20.22
N ARG A 4 -30.44 17.29 -19.09
CA ARG A 4 -29.87 17.74 -17.82
C ARG A 4 -28.37 17.90 -18.00
N SER A 5 -27.90 19.13 -18.11
CA SER A 5 -26.48 19.45 -18.18
C SER A 5 -25.82 18.99 -16.89
N CYS A 6 -24.85 18.07 -17.00
CA CYS A 6 -24.04 17.67 -15.86
C CYS A 6 -23.22 18.89 -15.39
N PRO A 7 -23.29 19.30 -14.11
CA PRO A 7 -22.59 20.48 -13.61
C PRO A 7 -21.09 20.46 -13.93
N SER A 8 -20.51 21.64 -14.14
CA SER A 8 -19.07 21.78 -14.35
C SER A 8 -18.29 21.46 -13.07
N MET A 9 -17.00 21.11 -13.18
CA MET A 9 -16.17 20.84 -12.00
C MET A 9 -16.05 22.05 -11.05
N ASN A 10 -16.12 23.26 -11.60
CA ASN A 10 -16.07 24.49 -10.82
C ASN A 10 -17.37 24.70 -10.04
N GLU A 11 -18.52 24.39 -10.64
CA GLU A 11 -19.81 24.42 -9.95
C GLU A 11 -19.84 23.41 -8.80
N LEU A 12 -19.42 22.17 -9.02
CA LEU A 12 -19.39 21.14 -7.97
C LEU A 12 -18.50 21.55 -6.80
N ARG A 13 -17.33 22.15 -7.07
CA ARG A 13 -16.43 22.68 -6.04
C ARG A 13 -17.00 23.92 -5.32
N GLY A 14 -17.83 24.70 -6.00
CA GLY A 14 -18.58 25.81 -5.42
C GLY A 14 -19.64 25.30 -4.44
N ILE A 15 -20.44 24.33 -4.88
CA ILE A 15 -21.49 23.70 -4.06
C ILE A 15 -20.86 23.02 -2.83
N ALA A 16 -19.75 22.29 -3.00
CA ALA A 16 -19.06 21.62 -1.90
C ALA A 16 -18.56 22.61 -0.82
N ARG A 17 -18.14 23.83 -1.20
CA ARG A 17 -17.79 24.89 -0.23
C ARG A 17 -19.00 25.37 0.55
N VAL A 18 -20.12 25.61 -0.14
CA VAL A 18 -21.36 26.07 0.49
C VAL A 18 -21.93 25.02 1.44
N MET A 19 -21.82 23.73 1.09
CA MET A 19 -22.23 22.61 1.95
C MET A 19 -21.23 22.29 3.08
N GLY A 20 -20.13 23.02 3.19
CA GLY A 20 -19.14 22.84 4.26
C GLY A 20 -18.36 21.53 4.19
N MET A 21 -18.28 20.90 3.01
CA MET A 21 -17.48 19.68 2.82
C MET A 21 -16.00 19.98 3.04
N LYS A 22 -15.35 19.20 3.91
CA LYS A 22 -13.90 19.25 4.10
C LYS A 22 -13.26 18.22 3.17
N TYR A 23 -12.16 18.59 2.49
CA TYR A 23 -11.37 17.71 1.62
C TYR A 23 -12.08 17.23 0.33
N PHE A 24 -12.59 18.12 -0.51
CA PHE A 24 -13.21 17.77 -1.81
C PHE A 24 -12.32 18.05 -3.04
N ARG A 25 -11.11 18.59 -2.84
CA ARG A 25 -10.23 19.01 -3.95
C ARG A 25 -9.60 17.86 -4.73
N HIS A 26 -9.38 16.72 -4.07
CA HIS A 26 -8.77 15.52 -4.64
C HIS A 26 -9.78 14.56 -5.29
N LEU A 27 -11.09 14.81 -5.13
CA LEU A 27 -12.14 13.95 -5.68
C LEU A 27 -12.28 14.18 -7.19
N SER A 28 -12.46 13.07 -7.93
CA SER A 28 -12.82 13.11 -9.34
C SER A 28 -14.24 13.68 -9.52
N LYS A 29 -14.57 14.10 -10.75
CA LYS A 29 -15.88 14.70 -11.07
C LYS A 29 -17.05 13.81 -10.63
N LEU A 30 -16.92 12.51 -10.88
CA LEU A 30 -17.96 11.52 -10.57
C LEU A 30 -18.14 11.36 -9.06
N GLU A 31 -17.03 11.24 -8.31
CA GLU A 31 -17.05 11.07 -6.85
C GLU A 31 -17.59 12.30 -6.14
N LEU A 32 -17.19 13.49 -6.58
CA LEU A 32 -17.66 14.75 -6.02
C LEU A 32 -19.16 14.92 -6.24
N HIS A 33 -19.66 14.58 -7.44
CA HIS A 33 -21.08 14.62 -7.76
C HIS A 33 -21.89 13.64 -6.91
N GLN A 34 -21.42 12.39 -6.76
CA GLN A 34 -22.10 11.38 -5.92
C GLN A 34 -22.09 11.77 -4.43
N ALA A 35 -20.98 12.33 -3.92
CA ALA A 35 -20.88 12.76 -2.55
C ALA A 35 -21.84 13.91 -2.23
N LEU A 36 -21.97 14.88 -3.14
CA LEU A 36 -22.93 15.98 -3.03
C LEU A 36 -24.39 15.50 -3.05
N GLN A 37 -24.73 14.58 -3.95
CA GLN A 37 -26.08 13.98 -3.98
C GLN A 37 -26.44 13.26 -2.68
N ARG A 38 -25.49 12.54 -2.07
CA ARG A 38 -25.71 11.86 -0.78
C ARG A 38 -25.95 12.86 0.35
N GLN A 39 -25.21 13.97 0.39
CA GLN A 39 -25.44 15.00 1.40
C GLN A 39 -26.78 15.73 1.21
N LEU A 40 -27.16 16.04 -0.02
CA LEU A 40 -28.46 16.68 -0.30
C LEU A 40 -29.62 15.81 0.19
N HIS A 41 -29.60 14.52 -0.10
CA HIS A 41 -30.61 13.59 0.41
C HIS A 41 -30.64 13.47 1.94
N GLN A 42 -29.51 13.64 2.62
CA GLN A 42 -29.48 13.67 4.09
C GLN A 42 -30.12 14.95 4.64
N VAL A 43 -29.85 16.10 4.01
CA VAL A 43 -30.44 17.39 4.39
C VAL A 43 -31.95 17.39 4.15
N GLU A 44 -32.41 16.89 3.01
CA GLU A 44 -33.84 16.74 2.69
C GLU A 44 -34.56 15.85 3.72
N ARG A 45 -33.95 14.72 4.10
CA ARG A 45 -34.50 13.83 5.14
C ARG A 45 -34.52 14.49 6.52
N ALA A 46 -33.53 15.33 6.84
CA ALA A 46 -33.48 16.06 8.10
C ALA A 46 -34.56 17.16 8.15
N GLN A 47 -34.78 17.87 7.04
CA GLN A 47 -35.85 18.86 6.91
C GLN A 47 -37.24 18.21 6.98
N ALA A 48 -37.48 17.11 6.24
CA ALA A 48 -38.74 16.38 6.30
C ALA A 48 -39.07 15.85 7.71
N ARG A 49 -38.05 15.54 8.52
CA ARG A 49 -38.22 15.19 9.94
C ARG A 49 -38.52 16.40 10.82
N ALA A 50 -37.96 17.57 10.51
CA ALA A 50 -38.23 18.81 11.21
C ALA A 50 -39.65 19.35 10.95
N ASP A 51 -40.15 19.17 9.72
CA ASP A 51 -41.47 19.65 9.29
C ASP A 51 -42.62 18.70 9.68
N SER A 52 -42.31 17.52 10.23
CA SER A 52 -43.34 16.61 10.75
C SER A 52 -43.97 17.16 12.05
N PRO A 53 -45.31 17.25 12.14
CA PRO A 53 -45.97 17.82 13.32
C PRO A 53 -45.76 16.92 14.54
N LYS A 54 -45.01 17.41 15.53
CA LYS A 54 -44.80 16.74 16.82
C LYS A 54 -46.14 16.57 17.54
N SER A 55 -46.54 15.32 17.78
CA SER A 55 -47.68 15.00 18.64
C SER A 55 -47.45 15.53 20.06
N LYS A 56 -48.36 16.39 20.54
CA LYS A 56 -48.35 16.98 21.87
C LYS A 56 -48.39 15.90 22.96
N GLY A 57 -47.31 15.77 23.72
CA GLY A 57 -47.23 15.01 24.97
C GLY A 57 -46.74 15.91 26.10
N LYS A 58 -47.67 16.26 27.00
CA LYS A 58 -47.64 17.12 28.19
C LYS A 58 -46.28 17.47 28.84
N ASP A 59 -46.15 18.78 29.09
CA ASP A 59 -45.23 19.46 30.00
C ASP A 59 -45.28 18.95 31.45
N THR A 60 -44.12 18.90 32.10
CA THR A 60 -43.97 19.50 33.45
C THR A 60 -42.58 20.11 33.63
N LYS A 61 -42.59 21.34 34.15
CA LYS A 61 -41.49 22.28 34.36
C LYS A 61 -40.47 21.79 35.39
N GLY A 62 -39.19 22.16 35.21
CA GLY A 62 -38.16 22.01 36.23
C GLY A 62 -36.87 22.77 35.90
N ARG A 63 -36.72 23.94 36.53
CA ARG A 63 -35.55 24.86 36.50
C ARG A 63 -34.20 24.16 36.69
N GLY A 64 -33.19 24.72 36.04
CA GLY A 64 -31.83 24.18 36.01
C GLY A 64 -31.12 24.09 37.37
N THR A 65 -30.17 23.16 37.43
CA THR A 65 -28.96 23.25 38.25
C THR A 65 -27.87 22.43 37.58
N ARG A 66 -26.73 23.06 37.31
CA ARG A 66 -25.46 22.38 37.04
C ARG A 66 -25.11 21.55 38.27
N ARG A 67 -24.90 20.24 38.13
CA ARG A 67 -24.07 19.45 39.05
C ARG A 67 -23.21 18.47 38.27
N PHE A 68 -21.91 18.71 38.40
CA PHE A 68 -20.84 17.81 38.03
C PHE A 68 -20.81 16.58 38.96
N TRP A 69 -20.39 15.47 38.37
CA TRP A 69 -19.47 14.46 38.92
C TRP A 69 -19.96 13.42 39.95
N TRP A 70 -19.71 12.17 39.54
CA TRP A 70 -19.68 10.90 40.29
C TRP A 70 -20.98 10.41 40.92
N ARG A 71 -21.75 9.64 40.13
CA ARG A 71 -22.63 8.62 40.69
C ARG A 71 -22.30 7.27 40.07
N LYS A 72 -21.61 6.43 40.85
CA LYS A 72 -21.51 4.98 40.67
C LYS A 72 -22.92 4.45 40.37
N SER A 73 -23.17 4.07 39.12
CA SER A 73 -24.40 3.37 38.77
C SER A 73 -24.09 1.89 38.61
N LYS A 74 -24.82 1.12 39.41
CA LYS A 74 -24.75 -0.33 39.56
C LYS A 74 -24.82 -1.04 38.22
N LYS A 75 -24.02 -2.10 38.13
CA LYS A 75 -24.10 -3.24 37.22
C LYS A 75 -25.58 -3.56 36.90
N LYS A 76 -26.07 -3.08 35.76
CA LYS A 76 -27.32 -3.53 35.17
C LYS A 76 -26.95 -4.74 34.32
N LYS A 77 -27.22 -5.95 34.84
CA LYS A 77 -27.27 -7.18 34.05
C LYS A 77 -28.39 -7.00 33.01
N GLY A 78 -28.05 -6.42 31.87
CA GLY A 78 -28.88 -6.47 30.68
C GLY A 78 -28.54 -7.74 29.92
N ASN A 79 -29.55 -8.55 29.62
CA ASN A 79 -29.44 -9.73 28.75
C ASN A 79 -28.71 -9.36 27.46
N ALA A 80 -27.48 -9.85 27.31
CA ALA A 80 -26.74 -9.82 26.06
C ALA A 80 -27.25 -10.96 25.16
N THR A 81 -28.45 -10.78 24.60
CA THR A 81 -28.96 -11.60 23.49
C THR A 81 -29.22 -10.69 22.29
N GLY A 82 -28.14 -10.04 21.87
CA GLY A 82 -28.03 -9.30 20.62
C GLY A 82 -26.56 -9.28 20.28
N LYS A 83 -26.05 -10.37 19.69
CA LYS A 83 -24.75 -10.31 19.01
C LYS A 83 -24.95 -9.26 17.91
N ALA A 84 -24.37 -8.08 18.07
CA ALA A 84 -24.20 -7.18 16.95
C ALA A 84 -23.48 -7.99 15.88
N GLU A 85 -24.12 -8.19 14.72
CA GLU A 85 -23.50 -8.97 13.67
C GLU A 85 -22.18 -8.31 13.30
N PRO A 86 -21.08 -9.08 13.22
CA PRO A 86 -19.79 -8.55 12.86
C PRO A 86 -19.92 -7.85 11.50
N GLN A 87 -19.65 -6.55 11.48
CA GLN A 87 -19.73 -5.77 10.26
C GLN A 87 -18.59 -6.22 9.34
N MET A 88 -18.94 -6.97 8.28
CA MET A 88 -18.00 -7.37 7.24
C MET A 88 -17.52 -6.12 6.50
N LEU A 89 -16.20 -5.95 6.44
CA LEU A 89 -15.60 -4.74 5.89
C LEU A 89 -15.35 -4.81 4.38
N ASN A 90 -15.02 -5.99 3.87
CA ASN A 90 -14.47 -6.15 2.53
C ASN A 90 -15.21 -7.21 1.70
N THR A 91 -15.30 -6.96 0.39
CA THR A 91 -15.85 -7.87 -0.62
C THR A 91 -14.77 -8.55 -1.46
N LEU A 92 -13.55 -8.02 -1.43
CA LEU A 92 -12.37 -8.54 -2.12
C LEU A 92 -11.30 -8.90 -1.09
N ASP A 93 -10.44 -9.84 -1.44
CA ASP A 93 -9.24 -10.17 -0.68
C ASP A 93 -8.31 -8.95 -0.57
N PRO A 94 -7.99 -8.48 0.65
CA PRO A 94 -7.12 -7.32 0.82
C PRO A 94 -5.69 -7.49 0.30
N ILE A 95 -5.20 -8.72 0.16
CA ILE A 95 -3.81 -8.99 -0.24
C ILE A 95 -3.66 -8.95 -1.76
N MET A 96 -4.47 -9.73 -2.47
CA MET A 96 -4.39 -9.88 -3.93
C MET A 96 -5.40 -9.01 -4.69
N LEU A 97 -6.32 -8.34 -3.99
CA LEU A 97 -7.42 -7.56 -4.57
C LEU A 97 -8.31 -8.36 -5.53
N THR A 98 -8.39 -9.67 -5.32
CA THR A 98 -9.23 -10.61 -6.06
C THR A 98 -10.52 -10.94 -5.30
N GLU A 99 -11.48 -11.57 -5.97
CA GLU A 99 -12.71 -12.03 -5.31
C GLU A 99 -12.41 -13.05 -4.19
N LEU A 100 -13.27 -13.05 -3.18
CA LEU A 100 -13.19 -14.03 -2.10
C LEU A 100 -13.59 -15.41 -2.64
N GLY A 101 -12.69 -16.37 -2.49
CA GLY A 101 -12.84 -17.74 -2.94
C GLY A 101 -13.64 -18.62 -1.99
N PRO A 102 -13.63 -19.94 -2.22
CA PRO A 102 -14.38 -20.90 -1.39
C PRO A 102 -13.80 -21.12 0.01
N HIS A 103 -12.52 -20.77 0.20
CA HIS A 103 -11.79 -20.98 1.45
C HIS A 103 -11.36 -19.63 2.02
N THR A 104 -12.15 -19.12 2.96
CA THR A 104 -11.93 -17.81 3.57
C THR A 104 -11.58 -17.91 5.05
N PHE A 105 -10.83 -16.93 5.54
CA PHE A 105 -10.46 -16.77 6.93
C PHE A 105 -11.01 -15.45 7.47
N HIS A 106 -11.70 -15.51 8.61
CA HIS A 106 -12.28 -14.33 9.27
C HIS A 106 -11.40 -13.86 10.42
N PHE A 107 -10.86 -12.65 10.31
CA PHE A 107 -10.12 -12.01 11.39
C PHE A 107 -10.95 -10.90 12.04
N VAL A 108 -11.15 -11.00 13.36
CA VAL A 108 -11.89 -10.01 14.15
C VAL A 108 -10.91 -9.01 14.75
N ARG A 109 -11.02 -7.74 14.37
CA ARG A 109 -10.20 -6.66 14.91
C ARG A 109 -10.67 -6.25 16.31
N PRO A 110 -9.82 -5.59 17.13
CA PRO A 110 -10.19 -5.11 18.47
C PRO A 110 -11.37 -4.14 18.50
N ASN A 111 -11.65 -3.45 17.38
CA ASN A 111 -12.79 -2.56 17.21
C ASN A 111 -14.09 -3.28 16.82
N GLY A 112 -14.07 -4.61 16.69
CA GLY A 112 -15.23 -5.44 16.33
C GLY A 112 -15.49 -5.57 14.82
N MET A 113 -14.67 -4.94 13.97
CA MET A 113 -14.77 -5.12 12.52
C MET A 113 -14.17 -6.46 12.10
N VAL A 114 -14.78 -7.13 11.12
CA VAL A 114 -14.29 -8.41 10.60
C VAL A 114 -13.79 -8.23 9.19
N VAL A 115 -12.56 -8.68 8.97
CA VAL A 115 -11.94 -8.73 7.65
C VAL A 115 -11.79 -10.17 7.20
N VAL A 116 -12.10 -10.39 5.94
CA VAL A 116 -12.10 -11.70 5.32
C VAL A 116 -10.93 -11.81 4.35
N TYR A 117 -10.12 -12.85 4.48
CA TYR A 117 -9.02 -13.14 3.55
C TYR A 117 -9.27 -14.46 2.86
N ASN A 118 -8.70 -14.66 1.67
CA ASN A 118 -8.53 -16.02 1.18
C ASN A 118 -7.43 -16.70 2.00
N VAL A 119 -7.64 -17.97 2.34
CA VAL A 119 -6.70 -18.70 3.21
C VAL A 119 -5.34 -18.87 2.52
N ASP A 120 -5.33 -19.12 1.22
CA ASP A 120 -4.12 -19.29 0.43
C ASP A 120 -3.26 -18.04 0.37
N THR A 121 -3.86 -16.89 0.07
CA THR A 121 -3.14 -15.62 -0.04
C THR A 121 -2.59 -15.18 1.31
N LEU A 122 -3.35 -15.35 2.40
CA LEU A 122 -2.92 -14.97 3.74
C LEU A 122 -1.77 -15.85 4.24
N VAL A 123 -1.86 -17.16 4.05
CA VAL A 123 -0.77 -18.08 4.43
C VAL A 123 0.49 -17.82 3.62
N GLN A 124 0.37 -17.69 2.28
CA GLN A 124 1.51 -17.38 1.43
C GLN A 124 2.15 -16.05 1.79
N TYR A 125 1.35 -15.02 2.08
CA TYR A 125 1.86 -13.72 2.52
C TYR A 125 2.67 -13.84 3.81
N ILE A 126 2.14 -14.52 4.84
CA ILE A 126 2.83 -14.69 6.12
C ILE A 126 4.16 -15.42 5.92
N LEU A 127 4.16 -16.50 5.13
CA LEU A 127 5.36 -17.29 4.88
C LEU A 127 6.39 -16.57 3.99
N ALA A 128 5.94 -15.79 3.01
CA ALA A 128 6.84 -15.05 2.12
C ALA A 128 7.44 -13.80 2.78
N THR A 129 6.67 -13.13 3.64
CA THR A 129 7.11 -11.89 4.29
C THR A 129 7.72 -12.10 5.67
N GLY A 130 7.42 -13.23 6.32
CA GLY A 130 7.75 -13.45 7.72
C GLY A 130 6.98 -12.55 8.69
N SER A 131 5.91 -11.89 8.22
CA SER A 131 5.08 -11.00 9.05
C SER A 131 3.93 -11.79 9.67
N PHE A 132 4.03 -12.12 10.96
CA PHE A 132 2.97 -12.79 11.74
C PHE A 132 1.92 -11.80 12.28
N ALA A 133 1.60 -10.79 11.48
CA ALA A 133 0.64 -9.74 11.81
C ALA A 133 -0.31 -9.53 10.64
N GLU A 134 -1.51 -9.01 10.96
CA GLU A 134 -2.54 -8.72 10.00
C GLU A 134 -2.04 -7.73 8.93
N PRO A 135 -2.13 -8.05 7.61
CA PRO A 135 -1.51 -7.27 6.54
C PRO A 135 -1.85 -5.75 6.51
N GLU A 136 -3.10 -5.38 6.75
CA GLU A 136 -3.60 -4.00 6.72
C GLU A 136 -3.29 -3.24 8.02
N THR A 137 -3.71 -3.77 9.17
CA THR A 137 -3.59 -3.06 10.47
C THR A 137 -2.31 -3.33 11.21
N ARG A 138 -1.52 -4.34 10.78
CA ARG A 138 -0.30 -4.81 11.43
C ARG A 138 -0.51 -5.24 12.88
N ILE A 139 -1.73 -5.62 13.24
CA ILE A 139 -2.04 -6.19 14.55
C ILE A 139 -1.45 -7.61 14.59
N PRO A 140 -0.61 -7.96 15.58
CA PRO A 140 -0.02 -9.28 15.67
C PRO A 140 -1.10 -10.34 15.82
N PHE A 141 -0.97 -11.44 15.08
CA PHE A 141 -1.83 -12.59 15.28
C PHE A 141 -1.46 -13.30 16.58
N SER A 142 -2.48 -13.76 17.31
CA SER A 142 -2.25 -14.65 18.44
C SER A 142 -1.89 -16.05 17.95
N ASP A 143 -1.19 -16.82 18.79
CA ASP A 143 -0.82 -18.21 18.47
C ASP A 143 -2.04 -19.09 18.19
N GLU A 144 -3.18 -18.79 18.82
CA GLU A 144 -4.46 -19.46 18.55
C GLU A 144 -4.96 -19.20 17.13
N VAL A 145 -4.87 -17.94 16.67
CA VAL A 145 -5.27 -17.54 15.32
C VAL A 145 -4.37 -18.19 14.28
N LEU A 146 -3.07 -18.26 14.51
CA LEU A 146 -2.14 -18.92 13.61
C LEU A 146 -2.39 -20.43 13.50
N LYS A 147 -2.73 -21.10 14.61
CA LYS A 147 -3.16 -22.51 14.61
C LYS A 147 -4.47 -22.72 13.84
N GLN A 148 -5.42 -21.79 13.97
CA GLN A 148 -6.66 -21.83 13.20
C GLN A 148 -6.39 -21.66 11.70
N LEU A 149 -5.44 -20.79 11.34
CA LEU A 149 -5.03 -20.58 9.96
C LEU A 149 -4.42 -21.85 9.34
N ASP A 150 -3.49 -22.51 10.05
CA ASP A 150 -2.92 -23.79 9.61
C ASP A 150 -3.98 -24.88 9.46
N SER A 151 -4.94 -24.93 10.40
CA SER A 151 -6.06 -25.88 10.35
C SER A 151 -6.97 -25.60 9.15
N ALA A 152 -7.26 -24.33 8.87
CA ALA A 152 -8.07 -23.91 7.72
C ALA A 152 -7.37 -24.21 6.40
N ALA A 153 -6.05 -23.99 6.31
CA ALA A 153 -5.26 -24.32 5.13
C ALA A 153 -5.23 -25.83 4.86
N THR A 154 -5.05 -26.62 5.91
CA THR A 154 -5.09 -28.09 5.82
C THR A 154 -6.46 -28.60 5.41
N ALA A 155 -7.54 -28.04 5.99
CA ALA A 155 -8.92 -28.39 5.64
C ALA A 155 -9.28 -28.02 4.19
N ALA A 156 -8.70 -26.93 3.67
CA ALA A 156 -8.82 -26.53 2.27
C ALA A 156 -7.94 -27.37 1.31
N GLY A 157 -7.13 -28.29 1.82
CA GLY A 157 -6.26 -29.16 1.02
C GLY A 157 -4.99 -28.48 0.49
N PHE A 158 -4.63 -27.30 1.03
CA PHE A 158 -3.41 -26.62 0.64
C PHE A 158 -2.18 -27.27 1.29
N LYS A 159 -1.09 -27.37 0.52
CA LYS A 159 0.19 -27.97 0.96
C LYS A 159 1.23 -26.90 1.31
N PHE A 160 0.84 -25.93 2.14
CA PHE A 160 1.75 -24.88 2.60
C PHE A 160 2.56 -25.33 3.83
N ALA A 161 3.69 -24.65 4.07
CA ALA A 161 4.39 -24.80 5.34
C ALA A 161 3.54 -24.21 6.48
N SER A 162 3.71 -24.72 7.71
CA SER A 162 2.95 -24.24 8.87
C SER A 162 3.38 -22.81 9.25
N VAL A 163 2.40 -21.91 9.39
CA VAL A 163 2.65 -20.55 9.88
C VAL A 163 3.09 -20.52 11.34
N VAL A 164 2.62 -21.49 12.15
CA VAL A 164 3.03 -21.64 13.55
C VAL A 164 4.50 -22.06 13.64
N ALA A 165 4.92 -23.03 12.81
CA ALA A 165 6.32 -23.43 12.74
C ALA A 165 7.22 -22.28 12.26
N ALA A 166 6.75 -21.50 11.28
CA ALA A 166 7.46 -20.32 10.81
C ALA A 166 7.59 -19.24 11.90
N GLN A 167 6.57 -19.05 12.74
CA GLN A 167 6.58 -18.08 13.86
C GLN A 167 7.67 -18.41 14.88
N GLN A 168 7.93 -19.70 15.14
CA GLN A 168 9.02 -20.13 16.02
C GLN A 168 10.41 -19.77 15.47
N GLN A 169 10.52 -19.62 14.14
CA GLN A 169 11.75 -19.25 13.44
C GLN A 169 11.80 -17.75 13.11
N LYS A 170 11.07 -16.89 13.84
CA LYS A 170 10.98 -15.44 13.57
C LYS A 170 12.33 -14.76 13.35
N GLY A 171 13.36 -15.13 14.11
CA GLY A 171 14.71 -14.56 13.97
C GLY A 171 15.32 -14.77 12.58
N LYS A 172 15.04 -15.90 11.92
CA LYS A 172 15.49 -16.17 10.55
C LYS A 172 14.81 -15.23 9.55
N PHE A 173 13.50 -15.07 9.67
CA PHE A 173 12.73 -14.14 8.83
C PHE A 173 13.14 -12.68 9.05
N GLU A 174 13.49 -12.28 10.27
CA GLU A 174 14.02 -10.94 10.55
C GLU A 174 15.37 -10.71 9.87
N GLN A 175 16.28 -11.69 9.90
CA GLN A 175 17.55 -11.62 9.20
C GLN A 175 17.38 -11.55 7.67
N GLU A 176 16.51 -12.38 7.11
CA GLU A 176 16.18 -12.36 5.68
C GLU A 176 15.54 -11.03 5.27
N LYS A 177 14.67 -10.48 6.12
CA LYS A 177 14.09 -9.15 5.91
C LYS A 177 15.15 -8.07 5.90
N ILE A 178 16.08 -8.07 6.87
CA ILE A 178 17.20 -7.11 6.90
C ILE A 178 18.03 -7.21 5.62
N LYS A 179 18.35 -8.44 5.16
CA LYS A 179 19.06 -8.66 3.90
C LYS A 179 18.30 -8.08 2.72
N ARG A 180 17.00 -8.36 2.61
CA ARG A 180 16.14 -7.85 1.52
C ARG A 180 16.04 -6.33 1.54
N ASP A 181 15.81 -5.74 2.72
CA ASP A 181 15.69 -4.29 2.87
C ASP A 181 17.03 -3.60 2.53
N GLY A 182 18.16 -4.23 2.87
CA GLY A 182 19.50 -3.78 2.45
C GLY A 182 19.71 -3.85 0.93
N LEU A 183 19.29 -4.93 0.28
CA LEU A 183 19.36 -5.07 -1.18
C LEU A 183 18.48 -4.04 -1.90
N LEU A 184 17.29 -3.78 -1.37
CA LEU A 184 16.41 -2.74 -1.88
C LEU A 184 17.03 -1.34 -1.72
N GLY A 185 17.72 -1.08 -0.61
CA GLY A 185 18.48 0.15 -0.42
C GLY A 185 19.57 0.32 -1.47
N LEU A 186 20.34 -0.74 -1.72
CA LEU A 186 21.41 -0.73 -2.71
C LEU A 186 20.87 -0.56 -4.15
N GLU A 187 19.76 -1.21 -4.48
CA GLU A 187 19.06 -1.05 -5.77
C GLU A 187 18.63 0.39 -6.01
N ARG A 188 18.11 1.08 -4.98
CA ARG A 188 17.74 2.49 -5.08
C ARG A 188 18.94 3.40 -5.33
N CYS A 189 20.01 3.23 -4.56
CA CYS A 189 21.24 4.00 -4.77
C CYS A 189 21.85 3.74 -6.16
N THR A 190 21.82 2.49 -6.62
CA THR A 190 22.27 2.15 -7.97
C THR A 190 21.40 2.84 -9.03
N GLY A 191 20.08 2.90 -8.83
CA GLY A 191 19.14 3.60 -9.71
C GLY A 191 19.36 5.12 -9.76
N GLU A 192 19.80 5.74 -8.67
CA GLU A 192 20.20 7.15 -8.65
C GLU A 192 21.42 7.39 -9.56
N VAL A 193 22.42 6.51 -9.51
CA VAL A 193 23.59 6.60 -10.40
C VAL A 193 23.20 6.40 -11.87
N VAL A 194 22.26 5.51 -12.16
CA VAL A 194 21.71 5.34 -13.52
C VAL A 194 20.97 6.58 -13.98
N THR A 195 20.28 7.28 -13.07
CA THR A 195 19.63 8.56 -13.38
C THR A 195 20.66 9.63 -13.69
N GLU A 196 21.79 9.65 -12.97
CA GLU A 196 22.90 10.55 -13.28
C GLU A 196 23.52 10.26 -14.65
N MET A 197 23.68 8.98 -15.03
CA MET A 197 24.11 8.63 -16.39
C MET A 197 23.18 9.23 -17.45
N LEU A 198 21.86 9.16 -17.22
CA LEU A 198 20.87 9.72 -18.13
C LEU A 198 21.00 11.24 -18.24
N HIS A 199 21.19 11.93 -17.12
CA HIS A 199 21.42 13.38 -17.12
C HIS A 199 22.66 13.76 -17.93
N ILE A 200 23.78 13.04 -17.77
CA ILE A 200 24.99 13.30 -18.54
C ILE A 200 24.77 13.06 -20.04
N ILE A 201 23.99 12.05 -20.41
CA ILE A 201 23.67 11.78 -21.83
C ILE A 201 22.82 12.92 -22.44
N GLU A 202 21.85 13.45 -21.68
CA GLU A 202 20.87 14.41 -22.19
C GLU A 202 21.38 15.86 -22.16
N ASP A 203 22.15 16.24 -21.13
CA ASP A 203 22.41 17.65 -20.79
C ASP A 203 23.89 18.08 -20.93
N ASP A 204 24.86 17.17 -20.78
CA ASP A 204 26.29 17.52 -20.76
C ASP A 204 26.91 17.49 -22.17
N ASP A 205 27.97 18.28 -22.39
CA ASP A 205 28.79 18.14 -23.60
C ASP A 205 29.64 16.86 -23.57
N ALA A 206 30.15 16.48 -24.74
CA ALA A 206 30.87 15.21 -24.89
C ALA A 206 32.12 15.10 -24.02
N GLU A 207 32.92 16.17 -23.87
CA GLU A 207 34.18 16.10 -23.13
C GLU A 207 33.95 16.11 -21.61
N GLU A 208 33.12 17.03 -21.13
CA GLU A 208 32.77 17.10 -19.70
C GLU A 208 32.00 15.86 -19.26
N GLY A 209 31.04 15.41 -20.07
CA GLY A 209 30.24 14.22 -19.81
C GLY A 209 31.09 12.95 -19.77
N GLU A 210 32.01 12.74 -20.72
CA GLU A 210 32.91 11.58 -20.70
C GLU A 210 33.80 11.58 -19.45
N MET A 211 34.36 12.73 -19.08
CA MET A 211 35.17 12.87 -17.86
C MET A 211 34.36 12.48 -16.61
N ARG A 212 33.14 13.01 -16.46
CA ARG A 212 32.26 12.69 -15.32
C ARG A 212 31.86 11.21 -15.29
N LEU A 213 31.55 10.64 -16.44
CA LEU A 213 31.22 9.21 -16.55
C LEU A 213 32.36 8.33 -16.07
N VAL A 214 33.58 8.59 -16.55
CA VAL A 214 34.74 7.75 -16.26
C VAL A 214 35.24 7.93 -14.82
N MET A 215 35.28 9.17 -14.31
CA MET A 215 35.87 9.46 -13.01
C MET A 215 34.93 9.15 -11.84
N ASP A 216 33.63 9.40 -11.99
CA ASP A 216 32.69 9.39 -10.86
C ASP A 216 31.58 8.33 -11.04
N VAL A 217 30.88 8.36 -12.17
CA VAL A 217 29.61 7.63 -12.33
C VAL A 217 29.82 6.13 -12.59
N PHE A 218 30.71 5.77 -13.51
CA PHE A 218 31.01 4.37 -13.84
C PHE A 218 31.61 3.60 -12.66
N PRO A 219 32.63 4.11 -11.94
CA PRO A 219 33.16 3.41 -10.77
C PRO A 219 32.08 3.19 -9.69
N SER A 220 31.27 4.21 -9.43
CA SER A 220 30.18 4.15 -8.45
C SER A 220 29.14 3.10 -8.81
N PHE A 221 28.71 3.07 -10.07
CA PHE A 221 27.77 2.06 -10.55
C PHE A 221 28.35 0.64 -10.47
N ALA A 222 29.60 0.46 -10.94
CA ALA A 222 30.24 -0.86 -10.96
C ALA A 222 30.37 -1.47 -9.56
N ASP A 223 30.71 -0.65 -8.56
CA ASP A 223 30.79 -1.10 -7.16
C ASP A 223 29.39 -1.49 -6.62
N MET A 224 28.41 -0.59 -6.69
CA MET A 224 27.07 -0.84 -6.15
C MET A 224 26.37 -2.02 -6.85
N PHE A 225 26.43 -2.07 -8.17
CA PHE A 225 25.85 -3.17 -8.95
C PHE A 225 26.62 -4.48 -8.71
N GLY A 226 27.94 -4.43 -8.53
CA GLY A 226 28.77 -5.57 -8.16
C GLY A 226 28.38 -6.15 -6.80
N GLN A 227 28.11 -5.31 -5.82
CA GLN A 227 27.60 -5.71 -4.50
C GLN A 227 26.20 -6.33 -4.61
N LEU A 228 25.30 -5.75 -5.42
CA LEU A 228 23.95 -6.26 -5.65
C LEU A 228 24.01 -7.68 -6.25
N LYS A 229 24.79 -7.82 -7.33
CA LYS A 229 24.99 -9.10 -8.04
C LYS A 229 25.64 -10.18 -7.17
N SER A 230 26.54 -9.79 -6.27
CA SER A 230 27.21 -10.73 -5.35
C SER A 230 26.27 -11.27 -4.27
N ASN A 231 25.24 -10.51 -3.89
CA ASN A 231 24.27 -10.91 -2.87
C ASN A 231 23.05 -11.64 -3.42
N ASP A 232 22.59 -11.23 -4.60
CA ASP A 232 21.47 -11.81 -5.34
C ASP A 232 21.63 -11.58 -6.86
N PRO A 233 22.15 -12.56 -7.61
CA PRO A 233 22.43 -12.40 -9.03
C PRO A 233 21.15 -12.37 -9.89
N GLU A 234 20.08 -13.04 -9.46
CA GLU A 234 18.81 -13.05 -10.19
C GLU A 234 18.11 -11.70 -10.05
N TYR A 235 18.05 -11.16 -8.84
CA TYR A 235 17.51 -9.83 -8.59
C TYR A 235 18.33 -8.76 -9.32
N ALA A 236 19.67 -8.84 -9.27
CA ALA A 236 20.54 -7.91 -9.99
C ALA A 236 20.32 -7.94 -11.51
N ALA A 237 20.06 -9.12 -12.10
CA ALA A 237 19.74 -9.23 -13.52
C ALA A 237 18.40 -8.56 -13.88
N GLN A 238 17.40 -8.65 -13.00
CA GLN A 238 16.12 -7.96 -13.17
C GLN A 238 16.30 -6.43 -13.07
N CYS A 239 17.05 -5.96 -12.07
CA CYS A 239 17.40 -4.54 -11.93
C CYS A 239 18.15 -4.02 -13.16
N HIS A 240 19.15 -4.76 -13.64
CA HIS A 240 19.91 -4.39 -14.83
C HIS A 240 19.03 -4.22 -16.07
N LYS A 241 18.10 -5.15 -16.28
CA LYS A 241 17.12 -5.05 -17.36
C LYS A 241 16.31 -3.74 -17.25
N HIS A 242 15.82 -3.42 -16.06
CA HIS A 242 15.09 -2.17 -15.83
C HIS A 242 15.97 -0.93 -16.06
N TYR A 243 17.22 -0.93 -15.61
CA TYR A 243 18.15 0.18 -15.86
C TYR A 243 18.41 0.40 -17.35
N MET A 244 18.61 -0.69 -18.11
CA MET A 244 18.80 -0.63 -19.56
C MET A 244 17.56 -0.12 -20.29
N GLU A 245 16.37 -0.55 -19.87
CA GLU A 245 15.10 -0.07 -20.42
C GLU A 245 14.85 1.40 -20.08
N TYR A 246 15.18 1.81 -18.84
CA TYR A 246 15.07 3.19 -18.38
C TYR A 246 15.99 4.12 -19.18
N LEU A 247 17.28 3.75 -19.34
CA LEU A 247 18.24 4.53 -20.12
C LEU A 247 17.82 4.69 -21.58
N ARG A 248 17.20 3.67 -22.20
CA ARG A 248 16.72 3.76 -23.59
C ARG A 248 15.50 4.67 -23.75
N GLY A 249 14.70 4.81 -22.70
CA GLY A 249 13.40 5.46 -22.77
C GLY A 249 12.35 4.64 -23.55
N PRO A 250 11.09 5.08 -23.54
CA PRO A 250 10.01 4.41 -24.26
C PRO A 250 10.19 4.53 -25.79
N PRO A 251 9.68 3.56 -26.59
CA PRO A 251 9.82 3.59 -28.06
C PRO A 251 9.29 4.87 -28.73
N ASN A 252 8.28 5.50 -28.14
CA ASN A 252 7.67 6.73 -28.67
C ASN A 252 8.45 8.00 -28.30
N ARG A 253 9.34 7.93 -27.32
CA ARG A 253 10.18 9.02 -26.84
C ARG A 253 11.50 8.43 -26.34
N PRO A 254 12.40 8.01 -27.25
CA PRO A 254 13.70 7.52 -26.87
C PRO A 254 14.52 8.64 -26.21
N THR A 255 15.54 8.24 -25.47
CA THR A 255 16.51 9.16 -24.88
C THR A 255 17.20 9.99 -25.95
N VAL A 256 17.35 11.28 -25.69
CA VAL A 256 18.02 12.22 -26.58
C VAL A 256 19.51 12.16 -26.28
N ASP A 257 20.33 11.90 -27.29
CA ASP A 257 21.79 11.86 -27.17
C ASP A 257 22.39 12.92 -28.10
N ALA A 258 22.64 14.11 -27.56
CA ALA A 258 23.27 15.19 -28.31
C ALA A 258 24.80 15.01 -28.42
N SER A 259 25.39 14.31 -27.45
CA SER A 259 26.84 14.26 -27.22
C SER A 259 27.49 12.97 -27.68
N GLY A 260 26.71 11.97 -28.10
CA GLY A 260 27.19 10.66 -28.56
C GLY A 260 27.61 9.73 -27.43
N LEU A 261 27.22 10.03 -26.19
CA LEU A 261 27.64 9.29 -24.99
C LEU A 261 26.74 8.08 -24.69
N PHE A 262 25.59 7.98 -25.35
CA PHE A 262 24.60 6.94 -25.07
C PHE A 262 25.14 5.53 -25.27
N ASP A 263 25.80 5.29 -26.40
CA ASP A 263 26.36 3.97 -26.72
C ASP A 263 27.50 3.60 -25.77
N VAL A 264 28.32 4.59 -25.35
CA VAL A 264 29.38 4.41 -24.35
C VAL A 264 28.80 3.90 -23.03
N VAL A 265 27.73 4.54 -22.55
CA VAL A 265 27.03 4.12 -21.32
C VAL A 265 26.42 2.73 -21.48
N LEU A 266 25.72 2.45 -22.58
CA LEU A 266 25.10 1.14 -22.79
C LEU A 266 26.13 0.01 -22.87
N ASP A 267 27.28 0.24 -23.50
CA ASP A 267 28.34 -0.76 -23.59
C ASP A 267 29.02 -0.98 -22.25
N PHE A 268 29.27 0.07 -21.47
CA PHE A 268 29.71 -0.06 -20.08
C PHE A 268 28.73 -0.90 -19.25
N MET A 269 27.43 -0.59 -19.32
CA MET A 269 26.39 -1.33 -18.58
C MET A 269 26.36 -2.82 -18.95
N LYS A 270 26.54 -3.17 -20.24
CA LYS A 270 26.64 -4.57 -20.68
C LYS A 270 27.91 -5.24 -20.15
N GLN A 271 29.04 -4.55 -20.17
CA GLN A 271 30.31 -5.08 -19.68
C GLN A 271 30.24 -5.40 -18.19
N VAL A 272 29.73 -4.49 -17.37
CA VAL A 272 29.56 -4.69 -15.93
C VAL A 272 28.62 -5.87 -15.63
N ALA A 273 27.52 -6.01 -16.38
CA ALA A 273 26.62 -7.15 -16.24
C ALA A 273 27.28 -8.49 -16.64
N ALA A 274 28.14 -8.48 -17.66
CA ALA A 274 28.85 -9.66 -18.13
C ALA A 274 30.04 -10.06 -17.23
N GLN A 275 30.66 -9.10 -16.54
CA GLN A 275 31.78 -9.37 -15.63
C GLN A 275 31.35 -10.34 -14.53
N ARG A 276 32.09 -11.44 -14.39
CA ARG A 276 31.94 -12.33 -13.22
C ARG A 276 32.40 -11.55 -12.00
N SER A 277 31.61 -11.59 -10.93
CA SER A 277 32.01 -11.01 -9.65
C SER A 277 33.34 -11.63 -9.24
N SER A 278 34.42 -10.87 -9.36
CA SER A 278 35.69 -11.29 -8.76
C SER A 278 35.49 -11.18 -7.27
N SER A 279 35.34 -12.31 -6.59
CA SER A 279 35.40 -12.41 -5.14
C SER A 279 36.75 -11.87 -4.67
N ARG A 280 36.81 -10.57 -4.42
CA ARG A 280 38.04 -9.87 -4.02
C ARG A 280 37.87 -9.15 -2.69
N TYR A 281 37.29 -9.84 -1.71
CA TYR A 281 37.56 -9.57 -0.29
C TYR A 281 37.57 -10.90 0.48
N GLY A 282 38.72 -11.54 0.48
CA GLY A 282 39.11 -12.52 1.48
C GLY A 282 40.20 -11.89 2.34
N ALA A 283 39.82 -11.50 3.55
CA ALA A 283 40.71 -11.26 4.69
C ALA A 283 39.98 -11.79 5.93
#